data_AF-A0AAU7XEH0-F1
#
_entry.id   AF-A0AAU7XEH0-F1
#
_cell.length_a   1.000
_cell.length_b   1.000
_cell.length_c   1.000
_cell.angle_alpha   90.00
_cell.angle_beta   90.00
_cell.angle_gamma   90.00
#
_symmetry.space_group_name_H-M   'P 1'
#
loop_
_entity.id
_entity.type
_entity.pdbx_description
1 polymer ?
#
loop_
_entity_poly.entity_id
_entity_poly.type
_entity_poly.pdbx_seq_one_letter_code
_entity_poly.pdbx_strand_id
1 'polypeptide(L)'
;MPTFLLTLDATAAVATALADALGDDVMLADAAGAFDLGDGTWRLEAYCPERPDLDLFADAFAPMAADAGGLALDAARALLGRAAVRPLDADDWSSYGLDTLAALRAGRFRIWGEHNRPQEEASFGRHDLVIEASTAFGTGDHASTLLSLAALDRVLKRRRPRNILDLGTGTGILGLAALKAVPDARVVASDIEPVAVRTAERNRRLNAVGARFTARLADGLADPVIRAAAPSTSCSPTSCPTRSAGSPVRSCR
;
A
#
# COMPACT_ATOMS: atom_id res chain seq x y z
N MET A 1 3.27 -15.00 10.94
CA MET A 1 4.25 -13.92 10.73
C MET A 1 5.20 -14.41 9.67
N PRO A 2 5.47 -13.61 8.64
CA PRO A 2 6.35 -14.03 7.56
C PRO A 2 7.77 -14.20 8.08
N THR A 3 8.33 -15.38 7.86
CA THR A 3 9.65 -15.77 8.34
C THR A 3 10.68 -15.76 7.20
N PHE A 4 10.22 -15.67 5.95
CA PHE A 4 11.07 -15.72 4.76
C PHE A 4 10.68 -14.64 3.76
N LEU A 5 11.67 -14.07 3.07
CA LEU A 5 11.49 -13.21 1.92
C LEU A 5 11.98 -13.95 0.67
N LEU A 6 11.07 -14.15 -0.28
CA LEU A 6 11.36 -14.58 -1.63
C LEU A 6 11.50 -13.35 -2.52
N THR A 7 12.59 -13.27 -3.28
CA THR A 7 12.83 -12.20 -4.27
C THR A 7 13.14 -12.76 -5.63
N LEU A 8 12.62 -12.14 -6.69
CA LEU A 8 12.93 -12.49 -8.07
C LEU A 8 13.00 -11.25 -8.94
N ASP A 9 14.11 -11.08 -9.66
CA ASP A 9 14.26 -10.03 -10.66
C ASP A 9 13.76 -10.52 -12.03
N ALA A 10 12.84 -9.76 -12.62
CA ALA A 10 12.18 -10.08 -13.87
C ALA A 10 11.75 -8.81 -14.62
N THR A 11 11.01 -8.99 -15.71
CA THR A 11 10.33 -7.88 -16.38
C THR A 11 9.14 -7.40 -15.56
N ALA A 12 8.70 -6.16 -15.80
CA ALA A 12 7.52 -5.60 -15.15
C ALA A 12 6.28 -6.50 -15.27
N ALA A 13 6.07 -7.11 -16.44
CA ALA A 13 4.92 -7.96 -16.70
C ALA A 13 4.95 -9.24 -15.85
N VAL A 14 6.10 -9.93 -15.82
CA VAL A 14 6.27 -11.16 -15.03
C VAL A 14 6.20 -10.87 -13.53
N ALA A 15 6.94 -9.87 -13.05
CA ALA A 15 6.95 -9.52 -11.63
C ALA A 15 5.57 -9.11 -11.11
N THR A 16 4.81 -8.33 -11.89
CA THR A 16 3.45 -7.90 -11.50
C THR A 16 2.48 -9.08 -11.49
N ALA A 17 2.50 -9.93 -12.52
CA ALA A 17 1.59 -11.09 -12.59
C ALA A 17 1.82 -12.05 -11.42
N LEU A 18 3.08 -12.32 -11.07
CA LEU A 18 3.43 -13.16 -9.93
C LEU A 18 3.04 -12.51 -8.59
N ALA A 19 3.26 -11.20 -8.45
CA ALA A 19 2.89 -10.49 -7.22
C ALA A 19 1.37 -10.53 -6.98
N ASP A 20 0.56 -10.32 -8.02
CA ASP A 20 -0.89 -10.40 -7.93
C ASP A 20 -1.34 -11.81 -7.53
N ALA A 21 -0.79 -12.84 -8.19
CA ALA A 21 -1.14 -14.23 -7.90
C ALA A 21 -0.73 -14.70 -6.49
N LEU A 22 0.45 -14.29 -6.03
CA LEU A 22 0.93 -14.59 -4.68
C LEU A 22 0.18 -13.79 -3.61
N GLY A 23 -0.30 -12.59 -3.94
CA GLY A 23 -1.13 -11.80 -3.03
C GLY A 23 -2.52 -12.40 -2.79
N ASP A 24 -3.04 -13.17 -3.77
CA ASP A 24 -4.32 -13.88 -3.65
C ASP A 24 -4.17 -15.26 -3.00
N ASP A 25 -2.98 -15.85 -2.99
CA ASP A 25 -2.68 -17.15 -2.36
C ASP A 25 -2.08 -17.00 -0.95
N VAL A 26 -2.99 -16.82 0.02
CA VAL A 26 -2.67 -16.68 1.45
C VAL A 26 -2.00 -17.91 2.07
N MET A 27 -1.92 -19.05 1.37
CA MET A 27 -1.20 -20.23 1.85
C MET A 27 0.29 -20.16 1.48
N LEU A 28 0.65 -19.47 0.40
CA LEU A 28 2.03 -19.40 -0.07
C LEU A 28 2.75 -18.13 0.40
N ALA A 29 2.04 -17.00 0.45
CA ALA A 29 2.60 -15.74 0.90
C ALA A 29 1.59 -14.96 1.75
N ASP A 30 2.07 -14.37 2.86
CA ASP A 30 1.29 -13.43 3.67
C ASP A 30 1.11 -12.09 2.92
N ALA A 31 2.07 -11.74 2.05
CA ALA A 31 2.02 -10.56 1.19
C ALA A 31 2.98 -10.70 0.00
N ALA A 32 2.67 -10.05 -1.12
CA ALA A 32 3.57 -9.95 -2.27
C ALA A 32 3.48 -8.59 -2.98
N GLY A 33 4.54 -8.19 -3.67
CA GLY A 33 4.63 -6.92 -4.37
C GLY A 33 5.67 -6.91 -5.49
N ALA A 34 5.50 -6.03 -6.47
CA ALA A 34 6.42 -5.81 -7.57
C ALA A 34 6.94 -4.36 -7.58
N PHE A 35 8.27 -4.20 -7.68
CA PHE A 35 8.96 -2.93 -7.51
C PHE A 35 9.90 -2.63 -8.69
N ASP A 36 9.83 -1.43 -9.25
CA ASP A 36 10.74 -0.95 -10.29
C ASP A 36 12.10 -0.58 -9.68
N LEU A 37 13.20 -1.18 -10.17
CA LEU A 37 14.55 -0.89 -9.71
C LEU A 37 15.19 0.33 -10.41
N GLY A 38 14.52 0.91 -11.40
CA GLY A 38 14.93 2.14 -12.09
C GLY A 38 15.88 1.95 -13.26
N ASP A 39 16.29 0.70 -13.55
CA ASP A 39 17.13 0.33 -14.69
C ASP A 39 16.35 -0.48 -15.76
N GLY A 40 15.03 -0.57 -15.62
CA GLY A 40 14.15 -1.39 -16.45
C GLY A 40 13.91 -2.80 -15.89
N THR A 41 14.60 -3.18 -14.82
CA THR A 41 14.37 -4.42 -14.08
C THR A 41 13.32 -4.21 -12.99
N TRP A 42 12.47 -5.21 -12.79
CA TRP A 42 11.48 -5.22 -11.73
C TRP A 42 11.75 -6.37 -10.77
N ARG A 43 11.59 -6.11 -9.47
CA ARG A 43 11.74 -7.10 -8.41
C ARG A 43 10.39 -7.50 -7.86
N LEU A 44 10.09 -8.79 -7.92
CA LEU A 44 9.09 -9.43 -7.09
C LEU A 44 9.66 -9.60 -5.67
N GLU A 45 8.86 -9.25 -4.66
CA GLU A 45 9.10 -9.58 -3.26
C GLU A 45 7.85 -10.27 -2.71
N ALA A 46 8.01 -11.45 -2.11
CA ALA A 46 6.95 -12.19 -1.45
C ALA A 46 7.37 -12.61 -0.03
N TYR A 47 6.51 -12.34 0.93
CA TYR A 47 6.71 -12.57 2.36
C TYR A 47 6.03 -13.88 2.73
N CYS A 48 6.80 -14.93 2.99
CA CYS A 48 6.30 -16.28 3.19
C CYS A 48 6.32 -16.66 4.68
N PRO A 49 5.24 -17.27 5.20
CA PRO A 49 5.19 -17.76 6.59
C PRO A 49 6.18 -18.91 6.81
N GLU A 50 6.33 -19.78 5.81
CA GLU A 50 7.25 -20.91 5.78
C GLU A 50 8.27 -20.74 4.65
N ARG A 51 9.36 -21.52 4.68
CA ARG A 51 10.38 -21.46 3.63
C ARG A 51 9.79 -22.02 2.33
N PRO A 52 9.62 -21.21 1.27
CA PRO A 52 9.06 -21.73 0.02
C PRO A 52 10.02 -22.71 -0.64
N ASP A 53 9.45 -23.79 -1.17
CA ASP A 53 10.15 -24.73 -2.05
C ASP A 53 10.23 -24.11 -3.45
N LEU A 54 11.45 -23.85 -3.92
CA LEU A 54 11.68 -23.15 -5.18
C LEU A 54 11.37 -23.99 -6.41
N ASP A 55 11.45 -25.32 -6.33
CA ASP A 55 11.09 -26.19 -7.45
C ASP A 55 9.57 -26.24 -7.59
N LEU A 56 8.85 -26.38 -6.47
CA LEU A 56 7.38 -26.30 -6.45
C LEU A 56 6.88 -24.92 -6.89
N PHE A 57 7.53 -23.85 -6.42
CA PHE A 57 7.23 -22.49 -6.86
C PHE A 57 7.44 -22.34 -8.38
N ALA A 58 8.59 -22.78 -8.90
CA ALA A 58 8.86 -22.71 -10.33
C ALA A 58 7.84 -23.52 -11.15
N ASP A 59 7.46 -24.70 -10.69
CA ASP A 59 6.46 -25.55 -11.35
C ASP A 59 5.06 -24.93 -11.34
N ALA A 60 4.64 -24.38 -10.20
CA ALA A 60 3.31 -23.78 -10.06
C ALA A 60 3.15 -22.52 -10.90
N PHE A 61 4.18 -21.67 -10.96
CA PHE A 61 4.09 -20.34 -11.57
C PHE A 61 4.68 -20.23 -12.98
N ALA A 62 5.38 -21.25 -13.49
CA ALA A 62 5.99 -21.21 -14.83
C ALA A 62 4.97 -20.92 -15.96
N PRO A 63 3.75 -21.50 -15.98
CA PRO A 63 2.76 -21.18 -17.02
C PRO A 63 2.37 -19.69 -17.03
N MET A 64 2.23 -19.10 -15.84
CA MET A 64 1.87 -17.69 -15.68
C MET A 64 3.02 -16.78 -16.10
N ALA A 65 4.24 -17.08 -15.65
CA ALA A 65 5.44 -16.33 -16.04
C ALA A 65 5.70 -16.44 -17.56
N ALA A 66 5.40 -17.59 -18.17
CA ALA A 66 5.50 -17.79 -19.61
C ALA A 66 4.52 -16.89 -20.38
N ASP A 67 3.25 -16.88 -19.98
CA ASP A 67 2.22 -16.03 -20.61
C ASP A 67 2.53 -14.53 -20.43
N ALA A 68 2.78 -14.10 -19.18
CA ALA A 68 3.06 -12.70 -18.88
C ALA A 68 4.36 -12.19 -19.53
N GLY A 69 5.37 -13.06 -19.65
CA GLY A 69 6.67 -12.72 -20.22
C GLY A 69 6.81 -12.97 -21.72
N GLY A 70 5.82 -13.63 -22.36
CA GLY A 70 5.97 -14.14 -23.72
C GLY A 70 7.13 -15.13 -23.86
N LEU A 71 7.39 -15.94 -22.83
CA LEU A 71 8.52 -16.87 -22.74
C LEU A 71 8.07 -18.29 -23.08
N ALA A 72 9.00 -19.12 -23.58
CA ALA A 72 8.80 -20.57 -23.57
C ALA A 72 8.71 -21.09 -22.13
N LEU A 73 7.94 -22.15 -21.89
CA LEU A 73 7.71 -22.68 -20.54
C LEU A 73 9.00 -23.04 -19.80
N ASP A 74 9.96 -23.66 -20.50
CA ASP A 74 11.27 -24.00 -19.93
C ASP A 74 12.08 -22.75 -19.55
N ALA A 75 11.98 -21.67 -20.34
CA ALA A 75 12.64 -20.41 -20.05
C ALA A 75 11.98 -19.69 -18.86
N ALA A 76 10.65 -19.78 -18.73
CA ALA A 76 9.94 -19.28 -17.57
C ALA A 76 10.32 -20.05 -16.29
N ARG A 77 10.36 -21.39 -16.36
CA ARG A 77 10.83 -22.22 -15.24
C ARG A 77 12.26 -21.88 -14.85
N ALA A 78 13.16 -21.73 -15.81
CA ALA A 78 14.55 -21.35 -15.57
C ALA A 78 14.69 -19.93 -14.98
N LEU A 79 13.79 -19.00 -15.32
CA LEU A 79 13.72 -17.67 -14.69
C LEU A 79 13.29 -17.79 -13.24
N LEU A 80 12.20 -18.50 -12.95
CA LEU A 80 11.67 -18.67 -11.59
C LEU A 80 12.68 -19.38 -10.67
N GLY A 81 13.46 -20.32 -11.20
CA GLY A 81 14.56 -20.97 -10.48
C GLY A 81 15.70 -20.04 -10.06
N ARG A 82 15.70 -18.78 -10.49
CA ARG A 82 16.64 -17.73 -10.01
C ARG A 82 16.12 -16.98 -8.79
N ALA A 83 14.91 -17.29 -8.32
CA ALA A 83 14.38 -16.68 -7.10
C ALA A 83 15.31 -16.97 -5.92
N ALA A 84 15.56 -15.96 -5.11
CA ALA A 84 16.34 -16.07 -3.90
C ALA A 84 15.41 -16.06 -2.70
N VAL A 85 15.71 -16.89 -1.70
CA VAL A 85 14.97 -16.95 -0.44
C VAL A 85 15.94 -16.66 0.69
N ARG A 86 15.58 -15.69 1.53
CA ARG A 86 16.32 -15.42 2.76
C ARG A 86 15.40 -15.49 3.98
N PRO A 87 15.88 -15.97 5.14
CA PRO A 87 15.15 -15.79 6.38
C PRO A 87 15.03 -14.30 6.71
N LEU A 88 13.94 -13.95 7.39
CA LEU A 88 13.71 -12.67 8.00
C LEU A 88 13.93 -12.85 9.51
N ASP A 89 14.98 -12.24 10.04
CA ASP A 89 15.29 -12.38 11.47
C ASP A 89 14.23 -11.66 12.32
N ALA A 90 13.97 -12.14 13.53
CA ALA A 90 13.04 -11.47 14.46
C ALA A 90 13.46 -10.00 14.72
N ASP A 91 14.76 -9.72 14.63
CA ASP A 91 15.34 -8.39 14.72
C ASP A 91 15.20 -7.57 13.42
N ASP A 92 15.01 -8.19 12.24
CA ASP A 92 14.59 -7.43 11.04
C ASP A 92 13.24 -6.74 11.34
N TRP A 93 12.34 -7.40 12.06
CA TRP A 93 10.99 -6.91 12.28
C TRP A 93 10.83 -5.89 13.42
N SER A 94 11.77 -5.85 14.37
CA SER A 94 11.80 -4.89 15.49
C SER A 94 12.83 -3.77 15.30
N SER A 95 13.84 -3.97 14.44
CA SER A 95 14.92 -3.01 14.18
C SER A 95 14.76 -2.22 12.89
N TYR A 96 13.83 -2.60 11.99
CA TYR A 96 13.30 -1.70 10.97
C TYR A 96 12.25 -0.74 11.54
N GLY A 97 12.47 -0.23 12.76
CA GLY A 97 12.10 1.14 13.04
C GLY A 97 12.73 2.02 11.97
N LEU A 98 12.12 3.16 11.66
CA LEU A 98 12.68 4.15 10.72
C LEU A 98 14.02 4.75 11.21
N ASP A 99 14.77 4.07 12.06
CA ASP A 99 15.96 4.53 12.76
C ASP A 99 17.24 4.11 12.01
N THR A 100 17.20 3.08 11.16
CA THR A 100 18.38 2.56 10.43
C THR A 100 18.25 2.56 8.91
N LEU A 101 17.05 2.76 8.37
CA LEU A 101 16.83 2.79 6.91
C LEU A 101 17.03 4.20 6.33
N ALA A 102 17.58 4.27 5.11
CA ALA A 102 17.36 5.42 4.25
C ALA A 102 15.85 5.59 3.99
N ALA A 103 15.39 6.80 3.60
CA ALA A 103 13.97 7.05 3.35
C ALA A 103 13.30 5.95 2.53
N LEU A 104 12.21 5.38 3.05
CA LEU A 104 11.40 4.43 2.31
C LEU A 104 10.74 5.15 1.13
N ARG A 105 10.63 4.46 -0.01
CA ARG A 105 10.01 5.02 -1.23
C ARG A 105 8.83 4.18 -1.68
N ALA A 106 7.69 4.82 -1.90
CA ALA A 106 6.51 4.22 -2.51
C ALA A 106 5.88 5.18 -3.51
N GLY A 107 6.02 4.87 -4.81
CA GLY A 107 5.60 5.77 -5.89
C GLY A 107 6.28 7.14 -5.76
N ARG A 108 5.48 8.20 -5.65
CA ARG A 108 5.99 9.57 -5.48
C ARG A 108 6.39 9.93 -4.04
N PHE A 109 6.08 9.10 -3.05
CA PHE A 109 6.22 9.42 -1.64
C PHE A 109 7.56 8.93 -1.10
N ARG A 110 8.22 9.76 -0.28
CA ARG A 110 9.39 9.38 0.50
C ARG A 110 9.05 9.47 1.98
N ILE A 111 9.34 8.43 2.74
CA ILE A 111 8.91 8.27 4.13
C ILE A 111 10.15 8.21 5.01
N TRP A 112 10.20 9.13 5.95
CA TRP A 112 11.26 9.28 6.93
C TRP A 112 10.70 8.99 8.32
N GLY A 113 11.51 8.39 9.16
CA GLY A 113 11.32 8.42 10.61
C GLY A 113 11.61 9.78 11.18
N GLU A 114 11.04 10.05 12.35
CA GLU A 114 11.40 11.26 13.09
C GLU A 114 12.90 11.30 13.42
N HIS A 115 13.50 10.16 13.72
CA HIS A 115 14.90 10.04 14.14
C HIS A 115 15.92 10.08 12.99
N ASN A 116 15.52 9.74 11.75
CA ASN A 116 16.40 9.72 10.58
C ASN A 116 16.08 10.82 9.54
N ARG A 117 15.22 11.79 9.89
CA ARG A 117 14.86 12.88 8.96
C ARG A 117 16.09 13.72 8.58
N PRO A 118 16.22 14.18 7.32
CA PRO A 118 17.34 15.03 6.91
C PRO A 118 17.39 16.32 7.73
N GLN A 119 18.58 16.75 8.13
CA GLN A 119 18.77 18.00 8.88
C GLN A 119 18.60 19.25 7.99
N GLU A 120 18.87 19.11 6.69
CA GLU A 120 18.71 20.20 5.73
C GLU A 120 17.30 20.17 5.12
N GLU A 121 16.49 21.20 5.39
CA GLU A 121 15.12 21.33 4.86
C GLU A 121 15.08 21.30 3.32
N ALA A 122 16.12 21.77 2.64
CA ALA A 122 16.24 21.73 1.18
C ALA A 122 16.22 20.30 0.60
N SER A 123 16.51 19.28 1.43
CA SER A 123 16.44 17.87 1.04
C SER A 123 15.01 17.31 1.06
N PHE A 124 14.06 18.03 1.67
CA PHE A 124 12.68 17.59 1.84
C PHE A 124 11.83 17.92 0.62
N GLY A 125 11.34 16.87 -0.05
CA GLY A 125 10.49 16.98 -1.22
C GLY A 125 9.04 17.31 -0.86
N ARG A 126 8.27 17.82 -1.83
CA ARG A 126 6.83 18.09 -1.66
C ARG A 126 6.02 16.89 -1.14
N HIS A 127 6.45 15.69 -1.50
CA HIS A 127 5.77 14.43 -1.21
C HIS A 127 6.42 13.63 -0.08
N ASP A 128 7.36 14.25 0.64
CA ASP A 128 8.04 13.61 1.73
C ASP A 128 7.19 13.68 3.00
N LEU A 129 7.28 12.61 3.80
CA LEU A 129 6.53 12.41 5.02
C LEU A 129 7.48 12.05 6.15
N VAL A 130 7.28 12.66 7.32
CA VAL A 130 7.92 12.24 8.57
C VAL A 130 6.90 11.51 9.43
N ILE A 131 7.17 10.27 9.79
CA ILE A 131 6.27 9.42 10.57
C ILE A 131 7.02 8.96 11.82
N GLU A 132 6.47 9.26 12.99
CA GLU A 132 6.87 8.58 14.21
C GLU A 132 6.23 7.18 14.21
N ALA A 133 7.09 6.17 14.15
CA ALA A 133 6.71 4.78 14.32
C ALA A 133 6.98 4.36 15.78
N SER A 134 6.09 4.74 16.71
CA SER A 134 6.15 4.23 18.09
C SER A 134 5.24 3.01 18.24
N THR A 135 5.80 1.80 18.43
CA THR A 135 5.16 0.52 18.84
C THR A 135 3.90 0.02 18.10
N ALA A 136 3.22 0.85 17.30
CA ALA A 136 2.01 0.55 16.54
C ALA A 136 2.30 0.29 15.06
N PHE A 137 3.57 0.38 14.65
CA PHE A 137 4.07 -0.25 13.43
C PHE A 137 4.67 -1.59 13.87
N GLY A 138 3.90 -2.67 13.75
CA GLY A 138 4.38 -4.02 14.02
C GLY A 138 4.87 -4.68 12.74
N THR A 139 6.09 -5.24 12.78
CA THR A 139 6.53 -6.56 12.27
C THR A 139 6.00 -7.13 10.92
N GLY A 140 5.47 -6.30 10.01
CA GLY A 140 4.86 -6.76 8.75
C GLY A 140 4.11 -5.66 7.98
N ASP A 141 3.70 -4.58 8.65
CA ASP A 141 2.87 -3.52 8.07
C ASP A 141 3.59 -2.62 7.05
N HIS A 142 4.92 -2.67 6.97
CA HIS A 142 5.66 -1.83 6.03
C HIS A 142 5.42 -2.23 4.57
N ALA A 143 5.35 -3.52 4.25
CA ALA A 143 5.08 -3.98 2.88
C ALA A 143 3.67 -3.59 2.42
N SER A 144 2.65 -3.87 3.25
CA SER A 144 1.24 -3.50 2.97
C SER A 144 1.04 -1.98 2.89
N THR A 145 1.74 -1.22 3.74
CA THR A 145 1.73 0.25 3.71
C THR A 145 2.37 0.80 2.44
N LEU A 146 3.54 0.28 2.02
CA LEU A 146 4.20 0.71 0.78
C LEU A 146 3.36 0.37 -0.45
N LEU A 147 2.71 -0.81 -0.48
CA LEU A 147 1.78 -1.19 -1.54
C LEU A 147 0.58 -0.24 -1.60
N SER A 148 0.00 0.10 -0.45
CA SER A 148 -1.12 1.03 -0.35
C SER A 148 -0.73 2.46 -0.77
N LEU A 149 0.47 2.93 -0.42
CA LEU A 149 1.02 4.20 -0.90
C LEU A 149 1.26 4.22 -2.41
N ALA A 150 1.77 3.13 -2.97
CA ALA A 150 1.95 3.00 -4.42
C ALA A 150 0.60 2.99 -5.15
N ALA A 151 -0.41 2.25 -4.63
CA ALA A 151 -1.77 2.26 -5.15
C ALA A 151 -2.41 3.65 -5.08
N LEU A 152 -2.26 4.33 -3.94
CA LEU A 152 -2.71 5.70 -3.74
C LEU A 152 -2.09 6.65 -4.78
N ASP A 153 -0.78 6.56 -5.04
CA ASP A 153 -0.12 7.36 -6.09
C ASP A 153 -0.76 7.13 -7.47
N ARG A 154 -0.99 5.87 -7.86
CA ARG A 154 -1.63 5.52 -9.14
C ARG A 154 -3.02 6.15 -9.25
N VAL A 155 -3.83 6.12 -8.18
CA VAL A 155 -5.16 6.74 -8.15
C VAL A 155 -5.06 8.27 -8.26
N LEU A 156 -4.17 8.90 -7.49
CA LEU A 156 -4.01 10.35 -7.46
C LEU A 156 -3.36 10.95 -8.72
N LYS A 157 -2.71 10.12 -9.56
CA LYS A 157 -2.32 10.51 -10.94
C LYS A 157 -3.54 10.73 -11.84
N ARG A 158 -4.65 10.03 -11.59
CA ARG A 158 -5.86 10.01 -12.43
C ARG A 158 -7.03 10.79 -11.84
N ARG A 159 -7.02 11.02 -10.53
CA ARG A 159 -8.11 11.64 -9.77
C ARG A 159 -7.56 12.70 -8.82
N ARG A 160 -8.36 13.74 -8.56
CA ARG A 160 -8.10 14.75 -7.52
C ARG A 160 -9.30 14.84 -6.57
N PRO A 161 -9.44 13.89 -5.63
CA PRO A 161 -10.56 13.89 -4.70
C PRO A 161 -10.52 15.13 -3.79
N ARG A 162 -11.68 15.70 -3.48
CA ARG A 162 -11.81 16.79 -2.51
C ARG A 162 -11.96 16.29 -1.07
N ASN A 163 -12.58 15.12 -0.89
CA ASN A 163 -12.80 14.47 0.40
C ASN A 163 -12.21 13.06 0.33
N ILE A 164 -11.49 12.67 1.36
CA ILE A 164 -10.79 11.38 1.47
C ILE A 164 -11.10 10.81 2.86
N LEU A 165 -11.38 9.52 2.91
CA LEU A 165 -11.57 8.78 4.13
C LEU A 165 -10.45 7.74 4.27
N ASP A 166 -9.78 7.75 5.41
CA ASP A 166 -8.70 6.83 5.78
C ASP A 166 -9.19 5.96 6.95
N LEU A 167 -9.70 4.77 6.65
CA LEU A 167 -10.26 3.81 7.63
C LEU A 167 -9.16 2.87 8.13
N GLY A 168 -9.03 2.73 9.45
CA GLY A 168 -7.92 1.99 10.05
C GLY A 168 -6.62 2.78 9.87
N THR A 169 -6.65 4.07 10.23
CA THR A 169 -5.61 5.02 9.85
C THR A 169 -4.25 4.68 10.48
N GLY A 170 -4.22 3.97 11.62
CA GLY A 170 -2.99 3.63 12.32
C GLY A 170 -2.16 4.88 12.59
N THR A 171 -1.04 5.02 11.88
CA THR A 171 -0.13 6.16 11.99
C THR A 171 -0.52 7.39 11.17
N GLY A 172 -1.58 7.33 10.38
CA GLY A 172 -2.05 8.43 9.53
C GLY A 172 -1.35 8.52 8.18
N ILE A 173 -0.47 7.58 7.85
CA ILE A 173 0.46 7.72 6.71
C ILE A 173 -0.25 7.88 5.36
N LEU A 174 -1.33 7.13 5.10
CA LEU A 174 -2.05 7.19 3.82
C LEU A 174 -2.81 8.52 3.68
N GLY A 175 -3.56 8.92 4.71
CA GLY A 175 -4.24 10.21 4.72
C GLY A 175 -3.29 11.40 4.60
N LEU A 176 -2.15 11.37 5.29
CA LEU A 176 -1.13 12.42 5.18
C LEU A 176 -0.49 12.45 3.79
N ALA A 177 -0.15 11.28 3.22
CA ALA A 177 0.36 11.17 1.86
C ALA A 177 -0.63 11.76 0.84
N ALA A 178 -1.92 11.46 1.00
CA ALA A 178 -2.96 11.98 0.14
C ALA A 178 -3.03 13.52 0.16
N LEU A 179 -2.89 14.15 1.33
CA LEU A 179 -2.85 15.61 1.45
C LEU A 179 -1.56 16.24 0.90
N LYS A 180 -0.41 15.59 1.05
CA LYS A 180 0.83 16.04 0.38
C LYS A 180 0.66 16.03 -1.15
N ALA A 181 -0.05 15.03 -1.68
CA ALA A 181 -0.35 14.95 -3.09
C ALA A 181 -1.41 15.95 -3.56
N VAL A 182 -2.50 16.10 -2.81
CA VAL A 182 -3.67 16.96 -3.10
C VAL A 182 -3.93 17.92 -1.92
N PRO A 183 -3.21 19.06 -1.84
CA PRO A 183 -3.29 19.97 -0.69
C PRO A 183 -4.67 20.58 -0.46
N ASP A 184 -5.48 20.65 -1.51
CA ASP A 184 -6.84 21.17 -1.46
C ASP A 184 -7.88 20.15 -0.97
N ALA A 185 -7.48 18.89 -0.74
CA ALA A 185 -8.37 17.89 -0.18
C ALA A 185 -8.63 18.12 1.33
N ARG A 186 -9.58 17.35 1.85
CA ARG A 186 -9.84 17.13 3.27
C ARG A 186 -9.78 15.63 3.53
N VAL A 187 -9.09 15.24 4.58
CA VAL A 187 -8.96 13.86 5.03
C VAL A 187 -9.62 13.72 6.39
N VAL A 188 -10.56 12.79 6.47
CA VAL A 188 -11.02 12.24 7.74
C VAL A 188 -10.37 10.88 7.91
N ALA A 189 -9.67 10.70 9.00
CA ALA A 189 -8.97 9.49 9.36
C ALA A 189 -9.64 8.89 10.59
N SER A 190 -9.79 7.57 10.65
CA SER A 190 -10.42 6.91 11.78
C SER A 190 -9.72 5.63 12.19
N ASP A 191 -9.69 5.39 13.49
CA ASP A 191 -9.24 4.13 14.07
C ASP A 191 -10.07 3.75 15.29
N ILE A 192 -10.12 2.46 15.60
CA ILE A 192 -10.77 1.94 16.82
C ILE A 192 -9.85 2.10 18.04
N GLU A 193 -8.53 2.23 17.80
CA GLU A 193 -7.53 2.31 18.84
C GLU A 193 -7.20 3.77 19.20
N PRO A 194 -7.36 4.18 20.48
CA PRO A 194 -7.01 5.54 20.91
C PRO A 194 -5.54 5.91 20.70
N VAL A 195 -4.65 4.92 20.73
CA VAL A 195 -3.22 5.14 20.46
C VAL A 195 -2.97 5.53 19.01
N ALA A 196 -3.63 4.88 18.04
CA ALA A 196 -3.52 5.19 16.62
C ALA A 196 -3.95 6.64 16.34
N VAL A 197 -5.09 7.07 16.90
CA VAL A 197 -5.58 8.45 16.74
C VAL A 197 -4.57 9.48 17.27
N ARG A 198 -3.94 9.23 18.43
CA ARG A 198 -2.91 10.12 18.99
C ARG A 198 -1.66 10.15 18.10
N THR A 199 -1.23 8.99 17.60
CA THR A 199 -0.08 8.85 16.70
C THR A 199 -0.33 9.57 15.38
N ALA A 200 -1.49 9.38 14.75
CA ALA A 200 -1.90 10.08 13.53
C ALA A 200 -1.91 11.61 13.70
N GLU A 201 -2.42 12.12 14.82
CA GLU A 201 -2.38 13.56 15.12
C GLU A 201 -0.96 14.08 15.38
N ARG A 202 -0.08 13.28 15.98
CA ARG A 202 1.34 13.64 16.11
C ARG A 202 2.02 13.70 14.75
N ASN A 203 1.82 12.68 13.91
CA ASN A 203 2.37 12.64 12.56
C ASN A 203 1.83 13.77 11.68
N ARG A 204 0.57 14.17 11.86
CA ARG A 204 0.02 15.37 11.22
C ARG A 204 0.85 16.62 11.58
N ARG A 205 1.18 16.80 12.86
CA ARG A 205 2.01 17.92 13.34
C ARG A 205 3.43 17.85 12.80
N LEU A 206 4.07 16.68 12.80
CA LEU A 206 5.40 16.47 12.23
C LEU A 206 5.49 16.85 10.76
N ASN A 207 4.39 16.67 10.02
CA ASN A 207 4.31 16.99 8.59
C ASN A 207 3.82 18.40 8.28
N ALA A 208 3.62 19.25 9.30
CA ALA A 208 3.05 20.59 9.18
C ALA A 208 1.71 20.63 8.43
N VAL A 209 0.90 19.57 8.54
CA VAL A 209 -0.42 19.49 7.92
C VAL A 209 -1.44 20.18 8.83
N GLY A 210 -2.15 21.19 8.31
CA GLY A 210 -3.14 21.95 9.07
C GLY A 210 -4.45 21.20 9.32
N ALA A 211 -5.54 21.93 9.58
CA ALA A 211 -6.86 21.39 9.93
C ALA A 211 -7.57 20.58 8.82
N ARG A 212 -6.89 20.33 7.68
CA ARG A 212 -7.41 19.52 6.58
C ARG A 212 -7.29 18.02 6.82
N PHE A 213 -6.51 17.60 7.82
CA PHE A 213 -6.49 16.24 8.33
C PHE A 213 -7.15 16.22 9.70
N THR A 214 -8.00 15.24 9.97
CA THR A 214 -8.63 15.04 11.28
C THR A 214 -8.66 13.56 11.59
N ALA A 215 -7.98 13.13 12.66
CA ALA A 215 -8.12 11.76 13.17
C ALA A 215 -9.26 11.67 14.18
N ARG A 216 -10.01 10.57 14.15
CA ARG A 216 -11.16 10.30 15.02
C ARG A 216 -11.06 8.89 15.59
N LEU A 217 -11.40 8.77 16.87
CA LEU A 217 -11.66 7.47 17.48
C LEU A 217 -13.06 7.04 17.06
N ALA A 218 -13.15 6.00 16.23
CA ALA A 218 -14.41 5.59 15.63
C ALA A 218 -14.37 4.12 15.22
N ASP A 219 -15.49 3.43 15.47
CA ASP A 219 -15.71 2.06 15.00
C ASP A 219 -16.32 2.07 13.59
N GLY A 220 -15.42 1.98 12.61
CA GLY A 220 -15.75 1.89 11.19
C GLY A 220 -16.58 3.09 10.69
N LEU A 221 -17.56 2.81 9.84
CA LEU A 221 -18.37 3.82 9.13
C LEU A 221 -19.56 4.36 9.95
N ALA A 222 -19.76 3.90 11.19
CA ALA A 222 -20.92 4.28 11.99
C ALA A 222 -20.79 5.69 12.61
N ASP A 223 -19.58 6.26 12.65
CA ASP A 223 -19.33 7.57 13.25
C ASP A 223 -20.03 8.71 12.49
N PRO A 224 -20.70 9.66 13.18
CA PRO A 224 -21.44 10.74 12.55
C PRO A 224 -20.59 11.65 11.65
N VAL A 225 -19.32 11.88 12.00
CA VAL A 225 -18.41 12.73 11.22
C VAL A 225 -17.93 11.98 9.98
N ILE A 226 -17.68 10.67 10.09
CA ILE A 226 -17.35 9.82 8.93
C ILE A 226 -18.54 9.74 7.98
N ARG A 227 -19.76 9.58 8.49
CA ARG A 227 -20.99 9.64 7.68
C ARG A 227 -21.21 10.99 7.01
N ALA A 228 -20.90 12.08 7.69
CA ALA A 228 -21.02 13.44 7.13
C ALA A 228 -19.92 13.76 6.11
N ALA A 229 -18.75 13.13 6.24
CA ALA A 229 -17.61 13.30 5.33
C ALA A 229 -17.61 12.29 4.16
N ALA A 230 -18.38 11.21 4.26
CA ALA A 230 -18.58 10.26 3.19
C ALA A 230 -19.05 10.99 1.92
N PRO A 231 -18.57 10.59 0.73
CA PRO A 231 -19.11 11.14 -0.51
C PRO A 231 -20.61 10.89 -0.47
N SER A 232 -21.40 11.96 -0.60
CA SER A 232 -22.86 11.85 -0.59
C SER A 232 -23.27 10.92 -1.72
N THR A 233 -23.51 9.65 -1.43
CA THR A 233 -24.28 8.79 -2.30
C THR A 233 -25.69 9.32 -2.21
N SER A 234 -26.04 10.25 -3.09
CA SER A 234 -27.44 10.49 -3.44
C SER A 234 -27.94 9.26 -4.22
N CYS A 235 -28.00 8.13 -3.53
CA CYS A 235 -28.78 6.97 -3.91
C CYS A 235 -29.45 6.53 -2.62
N SER A 236 -30.53 7.22 -2.28
CA SER A 236 -31.47 6.74 -1.29
C SER A 236 -32.03 5.40 -1.81
N PRO A 237 -32.21 4.37 -0.97
CA PRO A 237 -32.88 3.12 -1.38
C PRO A 237 -34.30 3.37 -1.91
N THR A 238 -34.88 4.52 -1.55
CA THR A 238 -36.21 5.00 -1.97
C THR A 238 -36.25 5.71 -3.32
N SER A 239 -35.10 5.97 -3.98
CA SER A 239 -35.07 6.62 -5.30
C SER A 239 -34.73 5.68 -6.44
N CYS A 240 -34.71 4.36 -6.22
CA CYS A 240 -34.64 3.38 -7.30
C CYS A 240 -36.05 3.22 -7.88
N PRO A 241 -36.36 3.72 -9.09
CA PRO A 241 -37.63 3.40 -9.71
C PRO A 241 -37.57 1.92 -10.04
N THR A 242 -38.45 1.13 -9.43
CA THR A 242 -38.72 -0.24 -9.84
C THR A 242 -38.89 -0.25 -11.36
N ARG A 243 -37.94 -0.89 -12.06
CA ARG A 243 -38.01 -1.10 -13.50
C ARG A 243 -39.27 -1.90 -13.81
N SER A 244 -40.30 -1.27 -14.36
CA SER A 244 -41.27 -1.97 -15.20
C SER A 244 -40.58 -2.35 -16.51
N ALA A 245 -40.71 -3.61 -16.91
CA ALA A 245 -40.14 -4.14 -18.13
C ALA A 245 -40.58 -3.35 -19.37
N GLY A 246 -39.62 -2.92 -20.20
CA GLY A 246 -39.88 -2.46 -21.57
C GLY A 246 -39.51 -1.01 -21.88
N SER A 247 -38.22 -0.70 -22.09
CA SER A 247 -37.76 0.30 -23.09
C SER A 247 -36.22 0.35 -23.18
N PRO A 248 -35.65 0.66 -24.36
CA PRO A 248 -34.22 0.48 -24.64
C PRO A 248 -33.35 1.60 -24.07
N VAL A 249 -32.13 1.20 -23.68
CA VAL A 249 -31.07 2.01 -23.04
C VAL A 249 -30.60 3.12 -23.98
N ARG A 250 -30.68 4.39 -23.54
CA ARG A 250 -29.84 5.47 -24.08
C ARG A 250 -28.62 5.63 -23.19
N SER A 251 -27.45 5.65 -23.82
CA SER A 251 -26.15 5.85 -23.18
C SER A 251 -26.02 7.27 -22.62
N CYS A 252 -25.51 7.38 -21.40
CA CYS A 252 -25.01 8.65 -20.87
C CYS A 252 -23.49 8.64 -20.99
N ARG A 253 -22.98 9.67 -21.69
CA ARG A 253 -21.58 10.09 -21.72
C ARG A 253 -21.16 10.70 -20.39
#